data_AF-A0A6J2F6R9-F1
#
_entry.id   AF-A0A6J2F6R9-F1
#
_cell.length_a   1.000
_cell.length_b   1.000
_cell.length_c   1.000
_cell.angle_alpha   90.00
_cell.angle_beta   90.00
_cell.angle_gamma   90.00
#
_symmetry.space_group_name_H-M   'P 1'
#
loop_
_entity.id
_entity.type
_entity.pdbx_description
1 polymer ?
#
loop_
_entity_poly.entity_id
_entity_poly.type
_entity_poly.pdbx_seq_one_letter_code
_entity_poly.pdbx_strand_id
1 'polypeptide(L)'
;MKDKQKRKKERTWAEAARLVLENYSDAPMTPKQILQVIEAEGLKEMSGTSPLACLNAMLHSNSRGGEGLFYKLPGRISLFTLKLVCSRRIRMCGGNCKCALIRILFVIVL
;
A
#
# COMPACT_ATOMS: atom_id res chain seq x y z
N MET A 1 30.22 -3.29 13.75
CA MET A 1 29.24 -2.21 13.99
C MET A 1 28.50 -2.01 12.67
N LYS A 2 27.18 -2.25 12.60
CA LYS A 2 26.41 -2.09 11.34
C LYS A 2 25.91 -0.66 11.25
N ASP A 3 26.63 0.18 10.50
CA ASP A 3 26.21 1.53 10.14
C ASP A 3 24.81 1.53 9.53
N LYS A 4 23.81 1.84 10.35
CA LYS A 4 22.48 2.24 9.90
C LYS A 4 22.60 3.66 9.32
N GLN A 5 23.18 3.78 8.13
CA GLN A 5 23.09 4.99 7.31
C GLN A 5 21.62 5.24 7.00
N LYS A 6 20.97 6.02 7.87
CA LYS A 6 19.64 6.59 7.70
C LYS A 6 19.74 7.68 6.64
N ARG A 7 20.03 7.29 5.39
CA ARG A 7 19.93 8.20 4.25
C ARG A 7 18.48 8.67 4.21
N LYS A 8 18.28 9.99 4.23
CA LYS A 8 17.03 10.62 3.79
C LYS A 8 16.89 10.34 2.29
N LYS A 9 16.59 9.08 1.94
CA LYS A 9 16.24 8.69 0.58
C LYS A 9 14.88 9.32 0.33
N GLU A 10 14.75 10.07 -0.76
CA GLU A 10 13.43 10.31 -1.33
C GLU A 10 12.66 9.00 -1.27
N ARG A 11 11.50 9.02 -0.61
CA ARG A 11 10.69 7.80 -0.46
C ARG A 11 10.31 7.35 -1.85
N THR A 12 10.59 6.10 -2.17
CA THR A 12 10.16 5.52 -3.43
C THR A 12 8.66 5.24 -3.36
N TRP A 13 8.01 5.09 -4.51
CA TRP A 13 6.61 4.66 -4.57
C TRP A 13 6.37 3.35 -3.81
N ALA A 14 7.34 2.42 -3.85
CA ALA A 14 7.25 1.15 -3.13
C ALA A 14 7.25 1.33 -1.61
N GLU A 15 8.13 2.17 -1.07
CA GLU A 15 8.18 2.44 0.36
C GLU A 15 6.91 3.17 0.85
N ALA A 16 6.43 4.16 0.09
CA ALA A 16 5.20 4.87 0.42
C ALA A 16 3.98 3.92 0.41
N ALA A 17 3.83 3.12 -0.66
CA ALA A 17 2.75 2.14 -0.76
C ALA A 17 2.82 1.06 0.32
N ARG A 18 4.04 0.64 0.69
CA ARG A 18 4.27 -0.29 1.80
C ARG A 18 3.77 0.30 3.12
N LEU A 19 4.15 1.53 3.46
CA LEU A 19 3.70 2.18 4.69
C LEU A 19 2.18 2.26 4.77
N VAL A 20 1.52 2.66 3.67
CA VAL A 20 0.06 2.67 3.60
C VAL A 20 -0.50 1.27 3.86
N LEU A 21 -0.04 0.24 3.14
CA LEU A 21 -0.57 -1.10 3.32
C LEU A 21 -0.16 -1.77 4.65
N GLU A 22 0.91 -1.32 5.32
CA GLU A 22 1.26 -1.73 6.68
C GLU A 22 0.27 -1.12 7.69
N ASN A 23 -0.07 0.16 7.52
CA ASN A 23 -1.06 0.87 8.34
C ASN A 23 -2.50 0.37 8.10
N TYR A 24 -2.82 -0.02 6.86
CA TYR A 24 -4.14 -0.50 6.41
C TYR A 24 -4.09 -1.99 6.04
N SER A 25 -3.43 -2.78 6.88
CA SER A 25 -3.16 -4.20 6.63
C SER A 25 -4.37 -5.13 6.80
N ASP A 26 -5.49 -4.60 7.25
CA ASP A 26 -6.75 -5.27 7.54
C ASP A 26 -7.73 -5.27 6.35
N ALA A 27 -7.47 -4.48 5.32
CA ALA A 27 -8.24 -4.51 4.07
C ALA A 27 -7.33 -4.36 2.84
N PRO A 28 -7.60 -5.10 1.76
CA PRO A 28 -6.95 -4.83 0.48
C PRO A 28 -7.41 -3.48 -0.08
N MET A 29 -6.49 -2.75 -0.68
CA MET A 29 -6.75 -1.40 -1.20
C MET A 29 -6.53 -1.33 -2.71
N THR A 30 -7.24 -0.42 -3.38
CA THR A 30 -6.99 -0.10 -4.79
C THR A 30 -5.79 0.86 -4.94
N PRO A 31 -5.11 0.90 -6.10
CA PRO A 31 -4.06 1.87 -6.39
C PRO A 31 -4.51 3.31 -6.17
N LYS A 32 -5.78 3.62 -6.46
CA LYS A 32 -6.36 4.94 -6.23
C LYS A 32 -6.40 5.29 -4.75
N GLN A 33 -6.89 4.38 -3.90
CA GLN A 33 -6.93 4.60 -2.45
C GLN A 33 -5.53 4.71 -1.86
N ILE A 34 -4.58 3.88 -2.31
CA ILE A 34 -3.19 3.96 -1.87
C ILE A 34 -2.60 5.32 -2.24
N LEU A 35 -2.85 5.80 -3.46
CA LEU A 35 -2.39 7.12 -3.90
C LEU A 35 -2.96 8.25 -3.05
N GLN A 36 -4.27 8.21 -2.77
CA GLN A 36 -4.94 9.22 -1.94
C GLN A 36 -4.35 9.30 -0.54
N VAL A 37 -4.05 8.17 0.10
CA VAL A 37 -3.41 8.17 1.42
C VAL A 37 -1.97 8.69 1.33
N ILE A 38 -1.21 8.33 0.29
CA ILE A 38 0.14 8.86 0.07
C ILE A 38 0.12 10.38 -0.07
N GLU A 39 -0.90 10.91 -0.76
CA GLU A 39 -1.13 12.36 -0.92
C GLU A 39 -1.50 13.03 0.40
N ALA A 40 -2.53 12.49 1.07
CA ALA A 40 -3.07 13.04 2.32
C ALA A 40 -2.04 13.02 3.46
N GLU A 41 -1.24 11.95 3.56
CA GLU A 41 -0.17 11.85 4.56
C GLU A 41 1.14 12.53 4.12
N GLY A 42 1.21 13.08 2.89
CA GLY A 42 2.41 13.72 2.37
C GLY A 42 3.62 12.76 2.29
N LEU A 43 3.38 11.48 2.01
CA LEU A 43 4.43 10.45 1.99
C LEU A 43 5.35 10.56 0.77
N LYS A 44 4.86 11.15 -0.33
CA LYS A 44 5.57 11.32 -1.60
C LYS A 44 5.09 12.60 -2.30
N GLU A 45 6.02 13.35 -2.88
CA GLU A 45 5.71 14.45 -3.81
C GLU A 45 4.94 13.96 -5.03
N MET A 46 3.84 14.64 -5.36
CA MET A 46 2.95 14.33 -6.50
C MET A 46 3.31 15.10 -7.79
N SER A 47 4.55 15.57 -7.91
CA SER A 47 5.01 16.33 -9.08
C SER A 47 5.33 15.41 -10.27
N GLY A 48 4.59 15.57 -11.39
CA GLY A 48 4.87 14.87 -12.66
C GLY A 48 3.63 14.43 -13.46
N THR A 49 3.86 13.69 -14.55
CA THR A 49 2.82 13.08 -15.41
C THR A 49 2.15 11.89 -14.69
N SER A 50 0.91 12.07 -14.26
CA SER A 50 0.01 11.06 -13.65
C SER A 50 0.66 10.16 -12.58
N PRO A 51 0.77 10.60 -11.31
CA PRO A 51 1.33 9.81 -10.21
C PRO A 51 0.62 8.46 -9.99
N LEU A 52 -0.68 8.37 -10.34
CA LEU A 52 -1.43 7.12 -10.31
C LEU A 52 -0.85 6.07 -11.26
N ALA A 53 -0.44 6.48 -12.47
CA ALA A 53 0.16 5.57 -13.45
C ALA A 53 1.50 5.04 -12.96
N CYS A 54 2.33 5.91 -12.37
CA CYS A 54 3.61 5.52 -11.76
C CYS A 54 3.41 4.53 -10.61
N LEU A 55 2.49 4.83 -9.68
CA LEU A 55 2.17 3.94 -8.57
C LEU A 55 1.65 2.60 -9.08
N ASN A 56 0.71 2.61 -10.03
CA ASN A 56 0.11 1.40 -10.57
C ASN A 56 1.15 0.51 -11.27
N ALA A 57 2.02 1.10 -12.10
CA ALA A 57 3.12 0.37 -12.74
C ALA A 57 4.08 -0.23 -11.70
N MET A 58 4.41 0.53 -10.65
CA MET A 58 5.27 0.05 -9.56
C MET A 58 4.64 -1.13 -8.81
N LEU A 59 3.36 -1.04 -8.44
CA LEU A 59 2.63 -2.11 -7.75
C LEU A 59 2.60 -3.38 -8.60
N HIS A 60 2.33 -3.24 -9.90
CA HIS A 60 2.35 -4.38 -10.82
C HIS A 60 3.75 -5.00 -10.93
N SER A 61 4.79 -4.20 -11.10
CA SER A 61 6.18 -4.69 -11.18
C SER A 61 6.63 -5.41 -9.91
N ASN A 62 6.25 -4.93 -8.72
CA ASN A 62 6.64 -5.51 -7.43
C ASN A 62 5.67 -6.61 -6.93
N SER A 63 4.62 -6.91 -7.69
CA SER A 63 3.69 -8.02 -7.44
C SER A 63 4.00 -9.28 -8.24
N ARG A 64 4.95 -9.20 -9.19
CA ARG A 64 5.37 -10.33 -10.01
C ARG A 64 6.36 -11.19 -9.24
N GLY A 65 6.05 -12.48 -9.10
CA GLY A 65 6.93 -13.48 -8.48
C GLY A 65 6.58 -13.85 -7.03
N GLY A 66 7.13 -14.98 -6.57
CA GLY A 66 6.88 -15.53 -5.23
C GLY A 66 7.42 -14.66 -4.08
N GLU A 67 8.41 -13.81 -4.36
CA GLU A 67 9.08 -12.93 -3.38
C GLU A 67 8.50 -11.50 -3.38
N GLY A 68 7.46 -11.23 -4.20
CA GLY A 68 6.86 -9.91 -4.31
C GLY A 68 6.29 -9.42 -2.98
N LEU A 69 6.66 -8.20 -2.58
CA LEU A 69 6.19 -7.56 -1.34
C LEU A 69 4.66 -7.33 -1.38
N PHE A 70 4.16 -6.97 -2.57
CA PHE A 70 2.75 -6.72 -2.83
C PHE A 70 2.09 -7.95 -3.42
N TYR A 71 0.88 -8.25 -2.95
CA TYR A 71 0.03 -9.30 -3.47
C TYR A 71 -1.17 -8.68 -4.17
N LYS A 72 -1.34 -9.01 -5.46
CA LYS A 72 -2.54 -8.67 -6.23
C LYS A 72 -3.59 -9.77 -6.02
N LEU A 73 -4.76 -9.38 -5.53
CA LEU A 73 -5.87 -10.31 -5.35
C LEU A 73 -6.45 -10.76 -6.70
N PRO A 74 -6.46 -12.06 -7.01
CA PRO A 74 -7.12 -12.58 -8.20
C PRO A 74 -8.66 -12.43 -8.06
N GLY A 75 -9.35 -12.19 -9.17
CA GLY A 75 -10.83 -12.13 -9.21
C GLY A 75 -11.45 -10.80 -8.74
N ARG A 76 -10.66 -9.77 -8.40
CA ARG A 76 -11.14 -8.41 -8.07
C ARG A 76 -10.38 -7.34 -8.85
N ILE A 77 -11.01 -6.18 -9.07
CA ILE A 77 -10.41 -5.02 -9.77
C ILE A 77 -9.18 -4.56 -8.98
N SER A 78 -7.99 -4.87 -9.49
CA SER A 78 -6.66 -4.41 -9.06
C SER A 78 -6.55 -4.07 -7.57
N LEU A 79 -6.91 -5.02 -6.69
CA LEU A 79 -6.76 -4.87 -5.25
C LEU A 79 -5.38 -5.38 -4.84
N PHE A 80 -4.66 -4.57 -4.07
CA PHE A 80 -3.32 -4.86 -3.56
C PHE A 80 -3.31 -4.94 -2.04
N THR A 81 -2.50 -5.84 -1.51
CA THR A 81 -2.21 -6.00 -0.07
C THR A 81 -0.76 -6.43 0.12
N LEU A 82 -0.28 -6.48 1.36
CA LEU A 82 1.07 -6.96 1.69
C LEU A 82 1.07 -8.45 2.00
N LYS A 83 2.03 -9.17 1.41
CA LYS A 83 2.15 -10.62 1.58
C LYS A 83 2.51 -11.03 3.02
N LEU A 84 3.30 -10.21 3.71
CA LEU A 84 3.74 -10.43 5.10
C LEU A 84 2.59 -10.39 6.10
N VAL A 85 1.56 -9.58 5.84
CA VAL A 85 0.39 -9.49 6.71
C VAL A 85 -0.56 -10.65 6.43
N CYS A 86 -0.70 -11.05 5.16
CA CYS A 86 -1.44 -12.24 4.78
C CYS A 86 -0.90 -13.45 5.55
N SER A 87 0.42 -13.68 5.58
CA SER A 87 1.03 -14.84 6.25
C SER A 87 0.82 -14.90 7.78
N ARG A 88 0.69 -13.76 8.47
CA ARG A 88 0.41 -13.72 9.93
C ARG A 88 -1.07 -13.67 10.29
N ARG A 89 -1.95 -13.39 9.33
CA ARG A 89 -3.38 -13.09 9.56
C ARG A 89 -4.31 -13.96 8.69
N ILE A 90 -3.88 -15.16 8.27
CA ILE A 90 -4.74 -16.16 7.56
C ILE A 90 -5.86 -16.73 8.48
N ARG A 91 -5.98 -16.26 9.73
CA ARG A 91 -7.20 -16.42 10.53
C ARG A 91 -7.88 -15.05 10.60
N MET A 92 -9.10 -14.95 10.04
CA MET A 92 -9.99 -13.76 9.92
C MET A 92 -9.68 -12.87 8.70
N CYS A 93 -10.62 -12.57 7.79
CA CYS A 93 -12.04 -12.29 8.00
C CYS A 93 -12.92 -12.93 6.92
N GLY A 94 -13.75 -13.89 7.32
CA GLY A 94 -14.95 -14.33 6.60
C GLY A 94 -16.16 -13.44 6.85
N GLY A 95 -15.98 -12.12 7.00
CA GLY A 95 -17.08 -11.18 7.22
C GLY A 95 -16.69 -10.01 8.12
N ASN A 96 -17.01 -8.80 7.66
CA ASN A 96 -16.91 -7.51 8.38
C ASN A 96 -15.52 -6.86 8.48
N CYS A 97 -14.98 -6.41 7.34
CA CYS A 97 -13.87 -5.44 7.25
C CYS A 97 -14.26 -3.99 7.62
N LYS A 98 -15.12 -3.79 8.64
CA LYS A 98 -15.66 -2.45 8.97
C LYS A 98 -14.64 -1.55 9.71
N CYS A 99 -13.61 -2.12 10.34
CA CYS A 99 -12.61 -1.36 11.10
C CYS A 99 -11.59 -0.62 10.20
N ALA A 100 -11.21 -1.20 9.06
CA ALA A 100 -10.29 -0.59 8.10
C ALA A 100 -10.91 0.64 7.43
N LEU A 101 -12.20 0.52 7.05
CA LEU A 101 -12.94 1.57 6.38
C LEU A 101 -13.03 2.84 7.22
N ILE A 102 -13.14 2.71 8.55
CA ILE A 102 -13.24 3.86 9.46
C ILE A 102 -11.93 4.68 9.46
N ARG A 103 -10.76 4.01 9.45
CA ARG A 103 -9.48 4.72 9.37
C ARG A 103 -9.24 5.36 8.00
N ILE A 104 -9.59 4.66 6.92
CA ILE A 104 -9.48 5.20 5.56
C ILE A 104 -10.41 6.40 5.38
N LEU A 105 -11.66 6.30 5.87
CA LEU A 105 -12.62 7.39 5.81
C LEU A 105 -12.12 8.61 6.60
N PHE A 106 -11.46 8.40 7.75
CA PHE A 106 -10.88 9.48 8.52
C PHE A 106 -9.75 10.21 7.78
N VAL A 107 -8.93 9.52 6.98
CA VAL A 107 -7.85 10.15 6.19
C VAL A 107 -8.35 10.78 4.87
N ILE A 108 -9.50 10.34 4.34
CA ILE A 108 -10.09 10.91 3.12
C ILE A 108 -11.01 12.11 3.41
N VAL A 109 -11.56 12.23 4.62
CA VAL A 109 -12.58 13.25 4.98
C VAL A 109 -12.00 14.43 5.80
N LEU A 110 -10.75 14.36 6.25
CA LEU A 110 -10.05 15.44 6.98
C LEU A 110 -9.09 16.19 6.06
#